data_AF-A0A090RB53-F1
#
_entry.id   AF-A0A090RB53-F1
#
_cell.length_a   1.000
_cell.length_b   1.000
_cell.length_c   1.000
_cell.angle_alpha   90.00
_cell.angle_beta   90.00
_cell.angle_gamma   90.00
#
_symmetry.space_group_name_H-M   'P 1'
#
loop_
_entity.id
_entity.type
_entity.pdbx_description
1 polymer ?
#
loop_
_entity_poly.entity_id
_entity_poly.type
_entity_poly.pdbx_seq_one_letter_code
_entity_poly.pdbx_strand_id
1 'polypeptide(L)'
;MTQQLTVTKRDGRTENIDLEKIHRVITWAAEGLENVSVSQVELKSHIQFYEGIKTEDIHETIIKAAADLISEETPDYQYLAARLAIFHLRKKAYGQFEPPALFDHVTHMVEKGKYDAHLLEDYSKEEFELMDTYIDHWRDMDFSYAAVKQLEGKYLVQNRVSGEIFESAQFLYIMIAACLFGKYPRETRMSYIKRFYDAVSQFKISLPTPIMSGVRTNSSVQLLCTD
;
A
#
# COMPACT_ATOMS: atom_id res chain seq x y z
N MET A 1 8.18 -24.74 -30.18
CA MET A 1 8.40 -23.29 -30.32
C MET A 1 7.62 -22.63 -29.21
N THR A 2 8.28 -22.17 -28.15
CA THR A 2 7.63 -21.42 -27.07
C THR A 2 7.26 -20.05 -27.64
N GLN A 3 5.97 -19.80 -27.84
CA GLN A 3 5.48 -18.47 -28.23
C GLN A 3 6.00 -17.47 -27.19
N GLN A 4 6.81 -16.49 -27.61
CA GLN A 4 7.20 -15.39 -26.74
C GLN A 4 5.98 -14.51 -26.57
N LEU A 5 5.38 -14.56 -25.39
CA LEU A 5 4.23 -13.71 -25.05
C LEU A 5 4.68 -12.25 -24.99
N THR A 6 3.91 -11.36 -25.60
CA THR A 6 4.11 -9.91 -25.42
C THR A 6 3.23 -9.36 -24.30
N VAL A 7 3.70 -8.29 -23.65
CA VAL A 7 3.01 -7.59 -22.56
C VAL A 7 2.80 -6.13 -22.91
N THR A 8 1.63 -5.61 -22.56
CA THR A 8 1.30 -4.19 -22.73
C THR A 8 1.63 -3.43 -21.44
N LYS A 9 2.49 -2.43 -21.53
CA LYS A 9 2.86 -1.54 -20.42
C LYS A 9 1.77 -0.52 -20.14
N ARG A 10 1.87 0.14 -18.99
CA ARG A 10 0.96 1.23 -18.58
C ARG A 10 0.99 2.42 -19.54
N ASP A 11 2.13 2.66 -20.19
CA ASP A 11 2.31 3.71 -21.20
C ASP A 11 1.86 3.29 -22.62
N GLY A 12 1.29 2.08 -22.76
CA GLY A 12 0.81 1.55 -24.04
C GLY A 12 1.88 0.86 -24.89
N ARG A 13 3.16 0.86 -24.50
CA ARG A 13 4.21 0.13 -25.23
C ARG A 13 4.07 -1.37 -25.06
N THR A 14 4.44 -2.12 -26.08
CA THR A 14 4.55 -3.58 -26.04
C THR A 14 6.01 -4.01 -25.89
N GLU A 15 6.26 -4.97 -25.01
CA GLU A 15 7.56 -5.63 -24.87
C GLU A 15 7.37 -7.13 -24.68
N ASN A 16 8.44 -7.91 -24.83
CA ASN A 16 8.39 -9.33 -24.49
C ASN A 16 8.24 -9.52 -22.98
N ILE A 17 7.48 -10.54 -22.58
CA ILE A 17 7.37 -10.90 -21.17
C ILE A 17 8.75 -11.23 -20.60
N ASP A 18 9.05 -10.64 -19.44
CA ASP A 18 10.31 -10.84 -18.73
C ASP A 18 10.05 -11.72 -17.50
N LEU A 19 10.20 -13.04 -17.70
CA LEU A 19 9.96 -14.03 -16.66
C LEU A 19 10.99 -13.94 -15.52
N GLU A 20 12.22 -13.51 -15.81
CA GLU A 20 13.26 -13.28 -14.80
C GLU A 20 12.88 -12.15 -13.84
N LYS A 21 12.27 -11.07 -14.35
CA LYS A 21 11.71 -10.02 -13.49
C LYS A 21 10.59 -10.54 -12.60
N ILE A 22 9.70 -11.39 -13.12
CA ILE A 22 8.61 -11.97 -12.33
C ILE A 22 9.20 -12.86 -11.23
N HIS A 23 10.14 -13.76 -11.58
CA HIS A 23 10.82 -14.64 -10.65
C HIS A 23 11.47 -13.86 -9.51
N ARG A 24 12.24 -12.81 -9.83
CA ARG A 24 12.88 -11.95 -8.83
C ARG A 24 11.90 -11.30 -7.86
N VAL A 25 10.74 -10.85 -8.34
CA VAL A 25 9.71 -10.21 -7.50
C VAL A 25 9.05 -11.23 -6.58
N ILE A 26 8.74 -12.43 -7.07
CA ILE A 26 8.15 -13.50 -6.25
C ILE A 26 9.17 -14.00 -5.21
N THR A 27 10.43 -14.19 -5.60
CA THR A 27 11.51 -14.59 -4.70
C THR A 27 11.75 -13.56 -3.61
N TRP A 28 11.76 -12.25 -3.94
CA TRP A 28 11.82 -11.18 -2.95
C TRP A 28 10.64 -11.23 -1.97
N ALA A 29 9.42 -11.42 -2.48
CA ALA A 29 8.24 -11.49 -1.62
C ALA A 29 8.24 -12.74 -0.72
N ALA A 30 8.90 -13.82 -1.14
CA ALA A 30 9.05 -15.07 -0.39
C ALA A 30 10.16 -15.06 0.66
N GLU A 31 10.98 -14.00 0.73
CA GLU A 31 12.13 -13.94 1.62
C GLU A 31 11.73 -14.09 3.10
N GLY A 32 12.35 -15.05 3.79
CA GLY A 32 12.09 -15.34 5.20
C GLY A 32 10.75 -16.03 5.51
N LEU A 33 10.01 -16.47 4.50
CA LEU A 33 8.77 -17.24 4.67
C LEU A 33 9.03 -18.76 4.65
N GLU A 34 8.24 -19.50 5.42
CA GLU A 34 8.33 -20.96 5.50
C GLU A 34 7.24 -21.65 4.65
N ASN A 35 7.54 -22.84 4.12
CA ASN A 35 6.56 -23.66 3.37
C ASN A 35 5.87 -22.95 2.19
N VAL A 36 6.54 -21.97 1.57
CA VAL A 36 6.11 -21.34 0.32
C VAL A 36 6.97 -21.79 -0.86
N SER A 37 6.38 -21.88 -2.05
CA SER A 37 7.08 -22.28 -3.28
C SER A 37 6.92 -21.23 -4.37
N VAL A 38 8.03 -20.56 -4.69
CA VAL A 38 8.10 -19.58 -5.79
C VAL A 38 7.66 -20.23 -7.11
N SER A 39 8.19 -21.42 -7.41
CA SER A 39 7.87 -22.14 -8.64
C SER A 39 6.39 -22.53 -8.73
N GLN A 40 5.73 -22.83 -7.59
CA GLN A 40 4.29 -23.14 -7.60
C GLN A 40 3.45 -21.92 -7.98
N VAL A 41 3.81 -20.73 -7.50
CA VAL A 41 3.16 -19.46 -7.86
C VAL A 41 3.38 -19.12 -9.33
N GLU A 42 4.61 -19.29 -9.83
CA GLU A 42 4.95 -19.07 -11.23
C GLU A 42 4.15 -19.99 -12.16
N LEU A 43 4.11 -21.29 -11.87
CA LEU A 43 3.36 -22.25 -12.68
C LEU A 43 1.86 -21.92 -12.70
N LYS A 44 1.25 -21.63 -11.54
CA LYS A 44 -0.17 -21.25 -11.46
C LYS A 44 -0.50 -19.94 -12.18
N SER A 45 0.44 -18.98 -12.17
CA SER A 45 0.23 -17.67 -12.81
C SER A 45 0.46 -17.73 -14.32
N HIS A 46 1.51 -18.41 -14.79
CA HIS A 46 1.87 -18.52 -16.21
C HIS A 46 0.75 -19.15 -17.05
N ILE A 47 0.02 -20.12 -16.49
CA ILE A 47 -1.13 -20.76 -17.17
C ILE A 47 -2.22 -19.74 -17.53
N GLN A 48 -2.30 -18.62 -16.81
CA GLN A 48 -3.33 -17.59 -17.01
C GLN A 48 -2.85 -16.45 -17.91
N PHE A 49 -1.57 -16.44 -18.34
CA PHE A 49 -1.06 -15.41 -19.24
C PHE A 49 -1.51 -15.64 -20.68
N TYR A 50 -1.77 -14.53 -21.37
CA TYR A 50 -2.21 -14.52 -22.77
C TYR A 50 -1.47 -13.42 -23.55
N GLU A 51 -1.50 -13.51 -24.89
CA GLU A 51 -0.80 -12.57 -25.76
C GLU A 51 -1.31 -11.14 -25.59
N GLY A 52 -0.41 -10.19 -25.37
CA GLY A 52 -0.74 -8.77 -25.17
C GLY A 52 -1.28 -8.44 -23.77
N ILE A 53 -1.20 -9.37 -22.81
CA ILE A 53 -1.63 -9.17 -21.42
C ILE A 53 -1.05 -7.87 -20.84
N LYS A 54 -1.87 -7.10 -20.11
CA LYS A 54 -1.39 -5.87 -19.48
C LYS A 54 -0.49 -6.21 -18.30
N THR A 55 0.53 -5.39 -18.09
CA THR A 55 1.46 -5.56 -16.95
C THR A 55 0.73 -5.49 -15.59
N GLU A 56 -0.38 -4.76 -15.51
CA GLU A 56 -1.23 -4.72 -14.32
C GLU A 56 -1.92 -6.06 -14.07
N ASP A 57 -2.46 -6.68 -15.11
CA ASP A 57 -3.13 -7.98 -15.01
C ASP A 57 -2.13 -9.08 -14.61
N ILE A 58 -0.88 -9.02 -15.09
CA ILE A 58 0.19 -9.95 -14.64
C ILE A 58 0.35 -9.89 -13.13
N HIS A 59 0.41 -8.68 -12.56
CA HIS A 59 0.55 -8.51 -11.12
C HIS A 59 -0.66 -9.04 -10.35
N GLU A 60 -1.88 -8.76 -10.80
CA GLU A 60 -3.09 -9.30 -10.18
C GLU A 60 -3.14 -10.84 -10.27
N THR A 61 -2.69 -11.42 -11.39
CA THR A 61 -2.63 -12.88 -11.59
C THR A 61 -1.63 -13.54 -10.63
N ILE A 62 -0.42 -13.00 -10.45
CA ILE A 62 0.56 -13.57 -9.49
C ILE A 62 0.07 -13.45 -8.04
N ILE A 63 -0.56 -12.31 -7.69
CA ILE A 63 -1.14 -12.10 -6.36
C ILE A 63 -2.23 -13.13 -6.08
N LYS A 64 -3.14 -13.31 -7.04
CA LYS A 64 -4.22 -14.31 -6.93
C LYS A 64 -3.66 -15.74 -6.85
N ALA A 65 -2.67 -16.08 -7.67
CA ALA A 65 -2.05 -17.39 -7.64
C ALA A 65 -1.42 -17.72 -6.28
N ALA A 66 -0.77 -16.74 -5.64
CA ALA A 66 -0.25 -16.88 -4.28
C ALA A 66 -1.37 -16.95 -3.22
N ALA A 67 -2.42 -16.13 -3.36
CA ALA A 67 -3.55 -16.12 -2.44
C ALA A 67 -4.35 -17.44 -2.46
N ASP A 68 -4.50 -18.06 -3.63
CA ASP A 68 -5.17 -19.36 -3.82
C ASP A 68 -4.37 -20.55 -3.22
N LEU A 69 -3.16 -20.30 -2.69
CA LEU A 69 -2.31 -21.28 -2.01
C LEU A 69 -2.32 -21.10 -0.49
N ILE A 70 -3.07 -20.13 0.03
CA ILE A 70 -3.25 -19.94 1.48
C ILE A 70 -4.08 -21.10 2.02
N SER A 71 -3.52 -21.81 3.00
CA SER A 71 -4.20 -22.91 3.69
C SER A 71 -3.73 -23.02 5.14
N GLU A 72 -4.35 -23.89 5.93
CA GLU A 72 -3.89 -24.19 7.29
C GLU A 72 -2.49 -24.82 7.32
N GLU A 73 -2.13 -25.60 6.28
CA GLU A 73 -0.81 -26.24 6.15
C GLU A 73 0.26 -25.28 5.64
N THR A 74 -0.14 -24.26 4.88
CA THR A 74 0.76 -23.30 4.21
C THR A 74 0.34 -21.84 4.49
N PRO A 75 0.33 -21.41 5.76
CA PRO A 75 -0.22 -20.11 6.16
C PRO A 75 0.60 -18.92 5.64
N ASP A 76 1.90 -19.09 5.41
CA ASP A 76 2.81 -18.00 5.00
C ASP A 76 2.55 -17.48 3.58
N TYR A 77 1.79 -18.21 2.77
CA TYR A 77 1.26 -17.65 1.52
C TYR A 77 0.45 -16.38 1.73
N GLN A 78 -0.11 -16.16 2.93
CA GLN A 78 -0.81 -14.92 3.26
C GLN A 78 0.13 -13.71 3.23
N TYR A 79 1.38 -13.88 3.65
CA TYR A 79 2.39 -12.83 3.62
C TYR A 79 3.00 -12.70 2.24
N LEU A 80 3.22 -13.81 1.53
CA LEU A 80 3.67 -13.78 0.13
C LEU A 80 2.70 -12.98 -0.75
N ALA A 81 1.41 -13.31 -0.68
CA ALA A 81 0.37 -12.62 -1.44
C ALA A 81 0.22 -11.16 -0.99
N ALA A 82 0.37 -10.87 0.30
CA ALA A 82 0.35 -9.50 0.83
C ALA A 82 1.50 -8.65 0.28
N ARG A 83 2.74 -9.15 0.34
CA ARG A 83 3.93 -8.44 -0.14
C ARG A 83 3.87 -8.16 -1.64
N LEU A 84 3.37 -9.13 -2.43
CA LEU A 84 3.08 -8.93 -3.85
C LEU A 84 2.01 -7.85 -4.07
N ALA A 85 0.93 -7.86 -3.27
CA ALA A 85 -0.12 -6.85 -3.34
C ALA A 85 0.37 -5.45 -2.94
N ILE A 86 1.18 -5.33 -1.89
CA ILE A 86 1.81 -4.05 -1.52
C ILE A 86 2.71 -3.55 -2.64
N PHE A 87 3.57 -4.41 -3.22
CA PHE A 87 4.41 -4.02 -4.34
C PHE A 87 3.59 -3.46 -5.51
N HIS A 88 2.46 -4.11 -5.82
CA HIS A 88 1.54 -3.64 -6.84
C HIS A 88 0.88 -2.30 -6.49
N LEU A 89 0.42 -2.13 -5.25
CA LEU A 89 -0.17 -0.89 -4.74
C LEU A 89 0.82 0.28 -4.76
N ARG A 90 2.07 0.08 -4.33
CA ARG A 90 3.13 1.09 -4.40
C ARG A 90 3.35 1.56 -5.84
N LYS A 91 3.46 0.61 -6.78
CA LYS A 91 3.54 0.96 -8.20
C LYS A 91 2.30 1.69 -8.70
N LYS A 92 1.09 1.29 -8.30
CA LYS A 92 -0.16 1.99 -8.68
C LYS A 92 -0.15 3.43 -8.18
N ALA A 93 0.22 3.66 -6.92
CA ALA A 93 0.18 4.99 -6.30
C ALA A 93 1.33 5.91 -6.74
N TYR A 94 2.55 5.38 -6.88
CA TYR A 94 3.77 6.19 -7.01
C TYR A 94 4.53 5.95 -8.31
N GLY A 95 4.13 4.97 -9.12
CA GLY A 95 4.89 4.55 -10.31
C GLY A 95 6.16 3.74 -10.00
N GLN A 96 6.58 3.67 -8.74
CA GLN A 96 7.76 2.96 -8.25
C GLN A 96 7.47 2.28 -6.90
N PHE A 97 8.41 1.50 -6.38
CA PHE A 97 8.23 0.81 -5.08
C PHE A 97 8.47 1.75 -3.89
N GLU A 98 9.52 2.57 -3.98
CA GLU A 98 9.90 3.52 -2.92
C GLU A 98 8.91 4.69 -2.88
N PRO A 99 8.27 4.98 -1.73
CA PRO A 99 7.38 6.13 -1.62
C PRO A 99 8.16 7.43 -1.78
N PRO A 100 7.49 8.50 -2.27
CA PRO A 100 8.07 9.84 -2.25
C PRO A 100 8.29 10.32 -0.80
N ALA A 101 9.03 11.43 -0.62
CA ALA A 101 9.11 12.08 0.69
C ALA A 101 7.71 12.51 1.19
N LEU A 102 7.49 12.48 2.50
CA LEU A 102 6.17 12.75 3.08
C LEU A 102 5.65 14.14 2.69
N PHE A 103 6.48 15.17 2.75
CA PHE A 103 6.08 16.54 2.41
C PHE A 103 5.63 16.67 0.94
N ASP A 104 6.37 16.07 0.01
CA ASP A 104 6.06 16.10 -1.41
C ASP A 104 4.75 15.34 -1.68
N HIS A 105 4.56 14.20 -1.02
CA HIS A 105 3.32 13.43 -1.09
C HIS A 105 2.12 14.24 -0.61
N VAL A 106 2.20 14.84 0.59
CA VAL A 106 1.12 15.60 1.19
C VAL A 106 0.77 16.82 0.32
N THR A 107 1.79 17.54 -0.16
CA THR A 107 1.59 18.70 -1.05
C THR A 107 0.81 18.30 -2.31
N HIS A 108 1.26 17.25 -3.00
CA HIS A 108 0.58 16.73 -4.20
C HIS A 108 -0.85 16.25 -3.92
N MET A 109 -1.07 15.63 -2.76
CA MET A 109 -2.40 15.15 -2.36
C MET A 109 -3.37 16.28 -2.01
N VAL A 110 -2.89 17.37 -1.41
CA VAL A 110 -3.68 18.58 -1.18
C VAL A 110 -4.00 19.28 -2.50
N GLU A 111 -3.03 19.42 -3.41
CA GLU A 111 -3.25 19.99 -4.75
C GLU A 111 -4.30 19.21 -5.55
N LYS A 112 -4.31 17.87 -5.43
CA LYS A 112 -5.33 17.00 -6.01
C LYS A 112 -6.68 17.00 -5.26
N GLY A 113 -6.80 17.76 -4.17
CA GLY A 113 -8.00 17.83 -3.33
C GLY A 113 -8.35 16.52 -2.60
N LYS A 114 -7.35 15.66 -2.38
CA LYS A 114 -7.51 14.34 -1.74
C LYS A 114 -7.22 14.38 -0.24
N TYR A 115 -6.24 15.18 0.17
CA TYR A 115 -5.99 15.50 1.58
C TYR A 115 -6.54 16.88 1.93
N ASP A 116 -6.76 17.10 3.23
CA ASP A 116 -7.19 18.40 3.73
C ASP A 116 -6.05 19.43 3.72
N ALA A 117 -6.36 20.64 3.25
CA ALA A 117 -5.39 21.72 3.12
C ALA A 117 -4.85 22.19 4.48
N HIS A 118 -5.60 22.01 5.57
CA HIS A 118 -5.14 22.39 6.91
C HIS A 118 -3.82 21.69 7.29
N LEU A 119 -3.52 20.52 6.71
CA LEU A 119 -2.28 19.79 6.98
C LEU A 119 -1.03 20.61 6.64
N LEU A 120 -1.08 21.42 5.57
CA LEU A 120 0.01 22.29 5.17
C LEU A 120 0.01 23.63 5.93
N GLU A 121 -1.08 23.95 6.63
CA GLU A 121 -1.19 25.13 7.51
C GLU A 121 -0.70 24.81 8.92
N ASP A 122 -1.01 23.60 9.42
CA ASP A 122 -0.75 23.15 10.79
C ASP A 122 0.71 22.75 11.02
N TYR A 123 1.38 22.27 9.96
CA TYR A 123 2.73 21.71 10.01
C TYR A 123 3.66 22.39 9.02
N SER A 124 4.87 22.73 9.48
CA SER A 124 5.91 23.23 8.58
C SER A 124 6.56 22.08 7.79
N LYS A 125 7.31 22.43 6.75
CA LYS A 125 8.08 21.45 5.97
C LYS A 125 9.04 20.65 6.86
N GLU A 126 9.72 21.32 7.80
CA GLU A 126 10.66 20.68 8.72
C GLU A 126 9.97 19.68 9.64
N GLU A 127 8.70 19.92 10.01
CA GLU A 127 7.92 18.98 10.79
C GLU A 127 7.49 17.77 9.96
N PHE A 128 7.16 17.95 8.68
CA PHE A 128 6.96 16.82 7.77
C PHE A 128 8.23 16.00 7.56
N GLU A 129 9.37 16.65 7.36
CA GLU A 129 10.68 15.98 7.26
C GLU A 129 10.99 15.19 8.54
N LEU A 130 10.68 15.74 9.71
CA LEU A 130 10.82 15.04 10.99
C LEU A 130 9.84 13.85 11.10
N MET A 131 8.57 14.00 10.70
CA MET A 131 7.62 12.89 10.65
C MET A 131 8.08 11.79 9.70
N ASP A 132 8.70 12.14 8.58
CA ASP A 132 9.22 11.18 7.61
C ASP A 132 10.30 10.28 8.25
N THR A 133 11.12 10.82 9.16
CA THR A 133 12.09 10.01 9.92
C THR A 133 11.46 8.99 10.88
N TYR A 134 10.17 9.14 11.19
CA TYR A 134 9.45 8.20 12.05
C TYR A 134 8.90 7.02 11.25
N ILE A 135 8.66 7.23 9.96
CA ILE A 135 7.99 6.28 9.09
C ILE A 135 8.93 5.11 8.80
N ASP A 136 8.40 3.91 8.95
CA ASP A 136 9.03 2.68 8.52
C ASP A 136 8.15 2.00 7.47
N HIS A 137 8.49 2.25 6.19
CA HIS A 137 7.78 1.70 5.04
C HIS A 137 7.85 0.18 4.93
N TRP A 138 8.77 -0.48 5.63
CA TRP A 138 8.90 -1.94 5.62
C TRP A 138 7.86 -2.62 6.52
N ARG A 139 7.20 -1.89 7.43
CA ARG A 139 6.02 -2.39 8.18
C ARG A 139 4.85 -2.77 7.27
N ASP A 140 4.82 -2.29 6.01
CA ASP A 140 3.85 -2.78 5.03
C ASP A 140 4.04 -4.28 4.71
N MET A 141 5.22 -4.86 4.94
CA MET A 141 5.50 -6.27 4.70
C MET A 141 4.96 -7.21 5.79
N ASP A 142 4.50 -6.65 6.91
CA ASP A 142 3.96 -7.40 8.06
C ASP A 142 2.45 -7.66 7.93
N PHE A 143 1.80 -7.08 6.91
CA PHE A 143 0.38 -7.32 6.66
C PHE A 143 0.11 -8.73 6.12
N SER A 144 -1.00 -9.32 6.54
CA SER A 144 -1.59 -10.46 5.84
C SER A 144 -2.36 -10.02 4.60
N TYR A 145 -2.57 -10.94 3.65
CA TYR A 145 -3.26 -10.64 2.39
C TYR A 145 -4.66 -10.06 2.61
N ALA A 146 -5.41 -10.60 3.58
CA ALA A 146 -6.72 -10.09 3.94
C ALA A 146 -6.67 -8.64 4.43
N ALA A 147 -5.64 -8.27 5.22
CA ALA A 147 -5.44 -6.90 5.69
C ALA A 147 -5.14 -5.95 4.53
N VAL A 148 -4.27 -6.35 3.59
CA VAL A 148 -3.98 -5.56 2.37
C VAL A 148 -5.25 -5.35 1.54
N LYS A 149 -6.12 -6.36 1.42
CA LYS A 149 -7.41 -6.20 0.72
C LYS A 149 -8.39 -5.27 1.45
N GLN A 150 -8.38 -5.21 2.77
CA GLN A 150 -9.16 -4.17 3.49
C GLN A 150 -8.57 -2.77 3.26
N LEU A 151 -7.24 -2.63 3.28
CA LEU A 151 -6.56 -1.37 2.99
C LEU A 151 -6.92 -0.86 1.59
N GLU A 152 -6.68 -1.68 0.57
CA GLU A 152 -7.01 -1.39 -0.83
C GLU A 152 -8.50 -1.10 -1.01
N GLY A 153 -9.37 -1.94 -0.45
CA GLY A 153 -10.80 -1.86 -0.69
C GLY A 153 -11.51 -0.73 0.05
N LYS A 154 -11.03 -0.30 1.22
CA LYS A 154 -11.80 0.59 2.10
C LYS A 154 -11.03 1.76 2.68
N TYR A 155 -9.74 1.60 3.00
CA TYR A 155 -9.04 2.54 3.88
C TYR A 155 -8.11 3.50 3.15
N LEU A 156 -7.44 3.03 2.08
CA LEU A 156 -6.55 3.88 1.31
C LEU A 156 -7.34 4.92 0.53
N VAL A 157 -6.82 6.15 0.48
CA VAL A 157 -7.40 7.21 -0.35
C VAL A 157 -7.30 6.79 -1.81
N GLN A 158 -8.46 6.79 -2.48
CA GLN A 158 -8.62 6.25 -3.81
C GLN A 158 -9.74 6.96 -4.57
N ASN A 159 -9.70 6.87 -5.90
CA ASN A 159 -10.81 7.24 -6.74
C ASN A 159 -11.71 6.02 -6.94
N ARG A 160 -12.92 6.06 -6.37
CA ARG A 160 -13.87 4.93 -6.43
C ARG A 160 -14.39 4.63 -7.84
N VAL A 161 -14.30 5.59 -8.77
CA VAL A 161 -14.76 5.42 -10.15
C VAL A 161 -13.66 4.84 -11.03
N SER A 162 -12.45 5.40 -10.96
CA SER A 162 -11.33 4.93 -11.79
C SER A 162 -10.53 3.77 -11.17
N GLY A 163 -10.67 3.52 -9.86
CA GLY A 163 -9.85 2.55 -9.13
C GLY A 163 -8.42 3.01 -8.83
N GLU A 164 -8.09 4.28 -9.10
CA GLU A 164 -6.77 4.85 -8.81
C GLU A 164 -6.52 4.92 -7.30
N ILE A 165 -5.42 4.31 -6.83
CA ILE A 165 -4.96 4.37 -5.44
C ILE A 165 -3.92 5.49 -5.34
N PHE A 166 -3.99 6.31 -4.29
CA PHE A 166 -3.13 7.50 -4.18
C PHE A 166 -2.04 7.41 -3.11
N GLU A 167 -2.10 6.44 -2.21
CA GLU A 167 -1.25 6.37 -1.02
C GLU A 167 -0.99 4.93 -0.55
N SER A 168 -0.10 4.77 0.43
CA SER A 168 0.27 3.52 1.09
C SER A 168 -0.15 3.55 2.56
N ALA A 169 -0.12 2.39 3.23
CA ALA A 169 -0.61 2.25 4.59
C ALA A 169 0.18 3.07 5.61
N GLN A 170 1.50 3.23 5.43
CA GLN A 170 2.29 4.06 6.34
C GLN A 170 1.94 5.55 6.27
N PHE A 171 1.65 6.08 5.07
CA PHE A 171 1.14 7.44 4.95
C PHE A 171 -0.24 7.57 5.58
N LEU A 172 -1.12 6.59 5.41
CA LEU A 172 -2.38 6.56 6.14
C LEU A 172 -2.16 6.69 7.66
N TYR A 173 -1.26 5.90 8.25
CA TYR A 173 -1.07 5.89 9.70
C TYR A 173 -0.45 7.19 10.23
N ILE A 174 0.62 7.69 9.60
CA ILE A 174 1.28 8.92 10.06
C ILE A 174 0.36 10.13 9.91
N MET A 175 -0.44 10.18 8.84
CA MET A 175 -1.35 11.30 8.59
C MET A 175 -2.56 11.27 9.51
N ILE A 176 -3.07 10.09 9.89
CA ILE A 176 -4.08 10.00 10.96
C ILE A 176 -3.50 10.54 12.27
N ALA A 177 -2.27 10.15 12.62
CA ALA A 177 -1.60 10.66 13.82
C ALA A 177 -1.46 12.20 13.77
N ALA A 178 -0.98 12.74 12.65
CA ALA A 178 -0.85 14.18 12.45
C ALA A 178 -2.20 14.91 12.61
N CYS A 179 -3.27 14.43 11.98
CA CYS A 179 -4.59 15.05 12.09
C CYS A 179 -5.15 15.03 13.52
N LEU A 180 -5.03 13.90 14.22
CA LEU A 180 -5.55 13.77 15.59
C LEU A 180 -4.82 14.65 16.60
N PHE A 181 -3.52 14.88 16.40
CA PHE A 181 -2.67 15.63 17.34
C PHE A 181 -2.26 17.02 16.82
N GLY A 182 -2.81 17.49 15.69
CA GLY A 182 -2.46 18.77 15.07
C GLY A 182 -2.57 19.98 16.00
N LYS A 183 -3.60 19.98 16.85
CA LYS A 183 -3.90 21.06 17.80
C LYS A 183 -3.16 20.96 19.14
N TYR A 184 -2.29 19.97 19.33
CA TYR A 184 -1.49 19.84 20.55
C TYR A 184 -0.37 20.90 20.58
N PRO A 185 0.14 21.28 21.78
CA PRO A 185 1.27 22.19 21.90
C PRO A 185 2.50 21.70 21.11
N ARG A 186 3.19 22.60 20.40
CA ARG A 186 4.31 22.26 19.49
C ARG A 186 5.44 21.50 20.20
N GLU A 187 5.64 21.77 21.49
CA GLU A 187 6.66 21.15 22.33
C GLU A 187 6.42 19.64 22.53
N THR A 188 5.18 19.18 22.38
CA THR A 188 4.80 17.79 22.67
C THR A 188 4.16 17.06 21.50
N ARG A 189 3.58 17.77 20.52
CA ARG A 189 2.79 17.18 19.43
C ARG A 189 3.55 16.11 18.65
N MET A 190 4.82 16.36 18.31
CA MET A 190 5.64 15.41 17.54
C MET A 190 5.88 14.09 18.30
N SER A 191 6.02 14.15 19.63
CA SER A 191 6.16 12.95 20.46
C SER A 191 4.89 12.10 20.44
N TYR A 192 3.71 12.73 20.54
CA TYR A 192 2.43 12.02 20.45
C TYR A 192 2.21 11.40 19.07
N ILE A 193 2.49 12.15 18.01
CA ILE A 193 2.40 11.67 16.62
C ILE A 193 3.24 10.41 16.44
N LYS A 194 4.53 10.45 16.83
CA LYS A 194 5.43 9.29 16.74
C LYS A 194 4.90 8.09 17.52
N ARG A 195 4.54 8.28 18.79
CA ARG A 195 4.08 7.19 19.67
C ARG A 195 2.79 6.56 19.17
N PHE A 196 1.88 7.38 18.67
CA PHE A 196 0.62 6.90 18.10
C PHE A 196 0.86 6.16 16.79
N TYR A 197 1.65 6.72 15.88
CA TYR A 197 2.07 6.06 14.64
C TYR A 197 2.67 4.68 14.93
N ASP A 198 3.60 4.58 15.88
CA ASP A 198 4.20 3.31 16.27
C ASP A 198 3.16 2.32 16.82
N ALA A 199 2.21 2.78 17.62
CA ALA A 199 1.17 1.92 18.16
C ALA A 199 0.23 1.36 17.08
N VAL A 200 -0.20 2.16 16.12
CA VAL A 200 -1.17 1.73 15.10
C VAL A 200 -0.52 0.96 13.94
N SER A 201 0.69 1.36 13.52
CA SER A 201 1.41 0.67 12.44
C SER A 201 2.02 -0.67 12.88
N GLN A 202 2.19 -0.89 14.18
CA GLN A 202 2.59 -2.19 14.76
C GLN A 202 1.39 -2.97 15.35
N PHE A 203 0.16 -2.59 14.96
CA PHE A 203 -1.07 -3.29 15.32
C PHE A 203 -1.39 -3.39 16.82
N LYS A 204 -0.76 -2.54 17.66
CA LYS A 204 -1.05 -2.47 19.11
C LYS A 204 -2.39 -1.79 19.39
N ILE A 205 -2.83 -0.92 18.50
CA ILE A 205 -4.12 -0.23 18.55
C ILE A 205 -4.82 -0.39 17.19
N SER A 206 -6.07 -0.84 17.22
CA SER A 206 -6.93 -0.91 16.04
C SER A 206 -7.82 0.33 15.98
N LEU A 207 -8.00 0.90 14.79
CA LEU A 207 -8.84 2.07 14.57
C LEU A 207 -10.10 1.68 13.79
N PRO A 208 -11.26 2.27 14.10
CA PRO A 208 -12.49 2.01 13.37
C PRO A 208 -12.40 2.55 11.94
N THR A 209 -13.13 1.91 11.02
CA THR A 209 -13.12 2.22 9.59
C THR A 209 -13.28 3.71 9.24
N PRO A 210 -14.20 4.49 9.86
CA PRO A 210 -14.36 5.91 9.53
C PRO A 210 -13.12 6.75 9.81
N ILE A 211 -12.35 6.37 10.84
CA ILE A 211 -11.08 7.02 11.17
C ILE A 211 -10.03 6.66 10.13
N MET A 212 -9.91 5.36 9.82
CA MET A 212 -8.93 4.84 8.85
C MET A 212 -9.10 5.43 7.45
N SER A 213 -10.34 5.60 6.99
CA SER A 213 -10.61 6.08 5.63
C SER A 213 -10.72 7.60 5.49
N GLY A 214 -11.08 8.33 6.55
CA GLY A 214 -11.57 9.70 6.43
C GLY A 214 -10.69 10.80 7.03
N VAL A 215 -9.99 10.55 8.14
CA VAL A 215 -9.48 11.61 9.03
C VAL A 215 -8.51 12.61 8.40
N ARG A 216 -7.76 12.21 7.36
CA ARG A 216 -6.80 13.08 6.64
C ARG A 216 -7.35 13.71 5.36
N THR A 217 -8.62 13.45 5.05
CA THR A 217 -9.27 13.88 3.81
C THR A 217 -10.22 15.03 4.09
N ASN A 218 -10.63 15.75 3.03
CA ASN A 218 -11.65 16.82 3.09
C ASN A 218 -13.04 16.37 3.59
N SER A 219 -13.22 15.07 3.86
CA SER A 219 -14.49 14.53 4.34
C SER A 219 -14.55 14.75 5.86
N SER A 220 -15.46 15.61 6.32
CA SER A 220 -15.72 15.81 7.74
C SER A 220 -16.14 14.47 8.35
N VAL A 221 -15.23 13.80 9.09
CA VAL A 221 -15.57 12.57 9.80
C VAL A 221 -16.52 12.95 10.94
N GLN A 222 -17.82 12.90 10.69
CA GLN A 222 -18.80 12.81 11.77
C GLN A 222 -18.58 11.47 12.46
N LEU A 223 -18.21 11.52 13.74
CA LEU A 223 -18.16 10.35 14.62
C LEU A 223 -19.50 9.62 14.50
N LEU A 224 -19.46 8.42 13.92
CA LEU A 224 -20.61 7.52 13.78
C LEU A 224 -20.95 6.91 15.15
N CYS A 225 -21.56 7.73 16.01
CA CYS A 225 -22.41 7.30 17.11
C CYS A 225 -23.60 8.27 17.12
N THR A 226 -24.64 7.94 16.36
CA THR A 226 -25.98 8.50 16.59
C THR A 226 -26.72 7.51 17.48
N ASP A 227 -27.28 8.02 18.58
CA ASP A 227 -28.00 7.29 19.64
C ASP A 227 -29.05 6.29 19.13
#